data_AF-A0A6M3JB86-F1
#
_entry.id   AF-A0A6M3JB86-F1
#
_cell.length_a   1.000
_cell.length_b   1.000
_cell.length_c   1.000
_cell.angle_alpha   90.00
_cell.angle_beta   90.00
_cell.angle_gamma   90.00
#
_symmetry.space_group_name_H-M   'P 1'
#
loop_
_entity.id
_entity.type
_entity.pdbx_description
1 polymer ?
#
loop_
_entity_poly.entity_id
_entity_poly.type
_entity_poly.pdbx_seq_one_letter_code
_entity_poly.pdbx_strand_id
1 'polypeptide(L)'
;MTTEQKASTEQVSKETVSTTGDTKAVTTQPPTLTEERVQQLIAEATLKAVEQGKTLGKREMQAIKDREVGEIKRKADLAERRAKSYETGFTDLDEDTRSRIETQKAKSELDFYKSREQEEETKKQQEAYFERLNQSLKDEVTALGVDPSDKRIDYAEDAKDYFDGRKRFSESLSKIIKSEKENLEKSLLSKADERFKALETDFRKQHGLDSQDTTTPTGVVNESEADFMAKFGSGELPTNKVNVKRYEEIQKKHYK
;
A
#
# COMPACT_ATOMS: atom_id res chain seq x y z
N MET A 1 42.49 8.49 24.69
CA MET A 1 43.72 7.70 24.44
C MET A 1 43.30 6.51 23.59
N THR A 2 43.39 6.67 22.26
CA THR A 2 44.48 6.17 21.35
C THR A 2 44.32 4.66 21.09
N THR A 3 43.75 4.28 19.93
CA THR A 3 44.42 3.84 18.66
C THR A 3 45.07 2.44 18.81
N GLU A 4 45.12 1.51 17.84
CA GLU A 4 45.01 1.50 16.37
C GLU A 4 45.09 0.03 15.88
N GLN A 5 44.58 -0.26 14.65
CA GLN A 5 45.14 -1.10 13.53
C GLN A 5 45.73 -2.51 13.81
N LYS A 6 45.81 -3.51 12.92
CA LYS A 6 45.73 -3.74 11.44
C LYS A 6 45.73 -5.29 11.26
N ALA A 7 44.91 -5.90 10.41
CA ALA A 7 45.16 -6.32 9.01
C ALA A 7 46.13 -7.51 8.77
N SER A 8 45.71 -8.35 7.80
CA SER A 8 46.45 -9.22 6.85
C SER A 8 46.53 -10.75 7.07
N THR A 9 46.53 -11.67 6.08
CA THR A 9 46.28 -11.71 4.59
C THR A 9 46.58 -13.16 4.08
N GLU A 10 45.88 -13.64 3.01
CA GLU A 10 46.24 -14.68 1.96
C GLU A 10 46.55 -16.17 2.33
N GLN A 11 46.47 -17.24 1.49
CA GLN A 11 45.98 -17.65 0.14
C GLN A 11 46.16 -19.20 0.04
N VAL A 12 45.20 -20.01 -0.50
CA VAL A 12 45.17 -20.70 -1.83
C VAL A 12 45.85 -22.10 -2.03
N SER A 13 45.03 -23.02 -2.59
CA SER A 13 45.23 -24.18 -3.52
C SER A 13 45.91 -25.52 -3.14
N LYS A 14 45.25 -26.63 -3.56
CA LYS A 14 45.72 -27.51 -4.66
C LYS A 14 44.70 -28.58 -5.13
N GLU A 15 44.62 -28.74 -6.46
CA GLU A 15 43.95 -29.78 -7.27
C GLU A 15 44.62 -31.18 -7.20
N THR A 16 43.90 -32.23 -7.61
CA THR A 16 44.40 -33.29 -8.55
C THR A 16 43.23 -34.00 -9.27
N VAL A 17 43.45 -34.45 -10.52
CA VAL A 17 42.50 -34.87 -11.59
C VAL A 17 42.73 -36.35 -12.02
N SER A 18 41.75 -36.92 -12.77
CA SER A 18 41.86 -37.95 -13.86
C SER A 18 41.63 -39.44 -13.51
N THR A 19 41.01 -40.36 -14.30
CA THR A 19 40.39 -40.42 -15.66
C THR A 19 39.68 -41.81 -15.92
N THR A 20 39.10 -41.99 -17.13
CA THR A 20 38.70 -43.21 -17.92
C THR A 20 37.19 -43.62 -17.89
N GLY A 21 36.42 -43.84 -18.97
CA GLY A 21 36.63 -43.86 -20.43
C GLY A 21 35.30 -44.08 -21.23
N ASP A 22 35.35 -43.88 -22.56
CA ASP A 22 34.31 -43.81 -23.63
C ASP A 22 33.31 -44.97 -23.81
N THR A 23 32.08 -44.75 -24.35
CA THR A 23 31.70 -44.93 -25.78
C THR A 23 30.17 -44.82 -26.09
N LYS A 24 29.88 -44.28 -27.29
CA LYS A 24 28.74 -44.52 -28.21
C LYS A 24 27.35 -43.93 -27.96
N ALA A 25 27.08 -42.85 -28.69
CA ALA A 25 25.74 -42.47 -29.16
C ALA A 25 25.17 -43.56 -30.08
N VAL A 26 23.98 -44.07 -29.73
CA VAL A 26 23.11 -44.86 -30.63
C VAL A 26 21.75 -44.18 -30.63
N THR A 27 21.46 -43.46 -31.71
CA THR A 27 20.11 -43.01 -32.07
C THR A 27 19.29 -44.26 -32.40
N THR A 28 18.54 -44.78 -31.43
CA THR A 28 17.49 -45.77 -31.67
C THR A 28 16.16 -45.05 -31.54
N GLN A 29 15.43 -44.93 -32.66
CA GLN A 29 14.03 -44.51 -32.62
C GLN A 29 13.26 -45.42 -31.64
N PRO A 30 12.48 -44.89 -30.68
CA PRO A 30 11.66 -45.73 -29.83
C PRO A 30 10.59 -46.44 -30.67
N PRO A 31 10.22 -47.69 -30.32
CA PRO A 31 9.23 -48.46 -31.06
C PRO A 31 7.90 -47.70 -31.12
N THR A 32 7.24 -47.74 -32.26
CA THR A 32 5.92 -47.15 -32.48
C THR A 32 4.97 -47.62 -31.38
N LEU A 33 4.46 -46.68 -30.58
CA LEU A 33 3.55 -46.94 -29.48
C LEU A 33 2.20 -47.40 -30.03
N THR A 34 1.94 -48.70 -30.01
CA THR A 34 0.60 -49.25 -30.20
C THR A 34 -0.22 -49.06 -28.92
N GLU A 35 -1.54 -48.89 -29.04
CA GLU A 35 -2.42 -48.62 -27.89
C GLU A 35 -2.32 -49.70 -26.79
N GLU A 36 -2.16 -50.96 -27.17
CA GLU A 36 -1.94 -52.08 -26.24
C GLU A 36 -0.62 -51.94 -25.46
N ARG A 37 0.43 -51.43 -26.10
CA ARG A 37 1.72 -51.21 -25.44
C ARG A 37 1.66 -50.03 -24.48
N VAL A 38 0.89 -48.99 -24.81
CA VAL A 38 0.62 -47.87 -23.91
C VAL A 38 -0.17 -48.34 -22.68
N GLN A 39 -1.20 -49.18 -22.85
CA GLN A 39 -1.96 -49.73 -21.73
C GLN A 39 -1.11 -50.61 -20.81
N GLN A 40 -0.22 -51.45 -21.36
CA GLN A 40 0.74 -52.22 -20.57
C GLN A 40 1.72 -51.33 -19.80
N LEU A 41 2.26 -50.28 -20.44
CA LEU A 41 3.16 -49.33 -19.78
C LEU A 41 2.46 -48.56 -18.64
N ILE A 42 1.19 -48.20 -18.82
CA ILE A 42 0.38 -47.57 -17.77
C ILE A 42 0.14 -48.56 -16.61
N ALA A 43 -0.17 -49.82 -16.91
CA ALA A 43 -0.38 -50.85 -15.89
C ALA A 43 0.92 -51.14 -15.10
N GLU A 44 2.06 -51.24 -15.77
CA GLU A 44 3.36 -51.43 -15.11
C GLU A 44 3.77 -50.20 -14.29
N ALA A 45 3.54 -48.99 -14.81
CA ALA A 45 3.83 -47.75 -14.10
C ALA A 45 2.94 -47.57 -12.85
N THR A 46 1.66 -47.91 -12.95
CA THR A 46 0.73 -47.84 -11.81
C THR A 46 1.07 -48.87 -10.74
N LEU A 47 1.42 -50.11 -11.11
CA LEU A 47 1.88 -51.12 -10.15
C LEU A 47 3.16 -50.68 -9.43
N LYS A 48 4.15 -50.17 -10.17
CA LYS A 48 5.38 -49.62 -9.58
C LYS A 48 5.10 -48.43 -8.66
N ALA A 49 4.20 -47.53 -9.06
CA ALA A 49 3.81 -46.39 -8.23
C ALA A 49 3.10 -46.84 -6.94
N VAL A 50 2.24 -47.86 -6.99
CA VAL A 50 1.57 -48.41 -5.80
C VAL A 50 2.57 -49.09 -4.86
N GLU A 51 3.54 -49.85 -5.38
CA GLU A 51 4.59 -50.47 -4.55
C GLU A 51 5.54 -49.43 -3.94
N GLN A 52 5.93 -48.42 -4.70
CA GLN A 52 6.72 -47.29 -4.20
C GLN A 52 5.93 -46.51 -3.13
N GLY A 53 4.64 -46.27 -3.35
CA GLY A 53 3.75 -45.62 -2.37
C GLY A 53 3.64 -46.43 -1.07
N LYS A 54 3.48 -47.76 -1.15
CA LYS A 54 3.43 -48.64 0.04
C LYS A 54 4.75 -48.67 0.80
N THR A 55 5.88 -48.68 0.11
CA THR A 55 7.21 -48.72 0.74
C THR A 55 7.58 -47.38 1.37
N LEU A 56 7.25 -46.27 0.72
CA LEU A 56 7.39 -44.92 1.28
C LEU A 56 6.48 -44.74 2.51
N GLY A 57 5.21 -45.12 2.43
CA GLY A 57 4.29 -45.02 3.56
C GLY A 57 4.74 -45.85 4.78
N LYS A 58 5.27 -47.06 4.57
CA LYS A 58 5.85 -47.86 5.66
C LYS A 58 7.09 -47.18 6.27
N ARG A 59 7.95 -46.58 5.45
CA ARG A 59 9.15 -45.87 5.91
C ARG A 59 8.81 -44.61 6.69
N GLU A 60 7.83 -43.83 6.23
CA GLU A 60 7.37 -42.62 6.94
C GLU A 60 6.73 -42.96 8.27
N MET A 61 5.85 -43.97 8.32
CA MET A 61 5.24 -44.42 9.58
C MET A 61 6.29 -44.94 10.57
N GLN A 62 7.33 -45.63 10.08
CA GLN A 62 8.44 -46.06 10.92
C GLN A 62 9.26 -44.86 11.42
N ALA A 63 9.52 -43.87 10.57
CA ALA A 63 10.25 -42.65 10.95
C ALA A 63 9.48 -41.82 12.01
N ILE A 64 8.15 -41.74 11.89
CA ILE A 64 7.28 -41.09 12.89
C ILE A 64 7.37 -41.85 14.21
N LYS A 65 7.23 -43.18 14.19
CA LYS A 65 7.30 -44.01 15.38
C LYS A 65 8.68 -43.94 16.06
N ASP A 66 9.76 -43.95 15.29
CA ASP A 66 11.12 -43.84 15.84
C ASP A 66 11.38 -42.45 16.44
N ARG A 67 10.80 -41.40 15.84
CA ARG A 67 10.83 -40.04 16.41
C ARG A 67 10.08 -39.96 17.73
N GLU A 68 8.86 -40.51 17.78
CA GLU A 68 8.06 -40.54 19.01
C GLU A 68 8.74 -41.34 20.12
N VAL A 69 9.27 -42.53 19.82
CA VAL A 69 10.03 -43.34 20.78
C VAL A 69 11.29 -42.59 21.25
N GLY A 70 11.99 -41.90 20.35
CA GLY A 70 13.14 -41.08 20.68
C GLY A 70 12.80 -39.91 21.60
N GLU A 71 11.68 -39.21 21.35
CA GLU A 71 11.21 -38.12 22.21
C GLU A 71 10.76 -38.62 23.59
N ILE A 72 10.06 -39.75 23.65
CA ILE A 72 9.64 -40.37 24.91
C ILE A 72 10.86 -40.77 25.73
N LYS A 73 11.85 -41.43 25.13
CA LYS A 73 13.11 -41.80 25.82
C LYS A 73 13.86 -40.58 26.32
N ARG A 74 14.01 -39.54 25.49
CA ARG A 74 14.65 -38.28 25.93
C ARG A 74 13.93 -37.63 27.10
N LYS A 75 12.59 -37.63 27.10
CA LYS A 75 11.79 -37.11 28.22
C LYS A 75 11.99 -37.96 29.48
N ALA A 76 12.01 -39.28 29.35
CA ALA A 76 12.26 -40.20 30.45
C ALA A 76 13.66 -40.01 31.05
N ASP A 77 14.70 -39.97 30.21
CA ASP A 77 16.08 -39.74 30.65
C ASP A 77 16.25 -38.37 31.33
N LEU A 78 15.57 -37.34 30.82
CA LEU A 78 15.58 -36.01 31.44
C LEU A 78 14.89 -36.02 32.80
N ALA A 79 13.75 -36.71 32.92
CA ALA A 79 13.01 -36.86 34.17
C ALA A 79 13.84 -37.65 35.20
N GLU A 80 14.50 -38.73 34.79
CA GLU A 80 15.36 -39.53 35.64
C GLU A 80 16.59 -38.75 36.11
N ARG A 81 17.24 -37.99 35.22
CA ARG A 81 18.36 -37.10 35.59
C ARG A 81 17.93 -36.02 36.57
N ARG A 82 16.74 -35.44 36.39
CA ARG A 82 16.18 -34.46 37.33
C ARG A 82 15.90 -35.11 38.68
N ALA A 83 15.22 -36.25 38.71
CA ALA A 83 14.92 -36.99 39.94
C ALA A 83 16.20 -37.33 40.71
N LYS A 84 17.22 -37.88 40.02
CA LYS A 84 18.53 -38.16 40.61
C LYS A 84 19.21 -36.91 41.15
N SER A 85 19.19 -35.80 40.40
CA SER A 85 19.75 -34.53 40.86
C SER A 85 19.03 -33.97 42.10
N TYR A 86 17.71 -34.15 42.19
CA TYR A 86 16.93 -33.79 43.37
C TYR A 86 17.28 -34.69 44.55
N GLU A 87 17.33 -36.00 44.37
CA GLU A 87 17.71 -36.95 45.42
C GLU A 87 19.11 -36.64 45.96
N THR A 88 20.11 -36.48 45.09
CA THR A 88 21.49 -36.19 45.51
C THR A 88 21.69 -34.80 46.12
N GLY A 89 20.85 -33.83 45.77
CA GLY A 89 20.98 -32.45 46.26
C GLY A 89 20.47 -32.24 47.68
N PHE A 90 19.63 -33.17 48.18
CA PHE A 90 18.95 -33.03 49.47
C PHE A 90 19.22 -34.18 50.44
N THR A 91 19.98 -35.21 50.05
CA THR A 91 20.25 -36.40 50.87
C THR A 91 20.97 -36.15 52.19
N ASP A 92 21.80 -35.10 52.27
CA ASP A 92 22.59 -34.77 53.47
C ASP A 92 22.04 -33.57 54.26
N LEU A 93 20.87 -33.06 53.86
CA LEU A 93 20.22 -31.92 54.52
C LEU A 93 19.16 -32.42 55.52
N ASP A 94 19.02 -31.71 56.64
CA ASP A 94 17.93 -31.93 57.57
C ASP A 94 16.58 -31.55 56.95
N GLU A 95 15.52 -32.25 57.37
CA GLU A 95 14.18 -32.13 56.77
C GLU A 95 13.65 -30.69 56.79
N ASP A 96 13.94 -29.93 57.85
CA ASP A 96 13.54 -28.53 58.00
C ASP A 96 14.26 -27.62 56.98
N THR A 97 15.56 -27.83 56.75
CA THR A 97 16.33 -27.07 55.75
C THR A 97 15.92 -27.46 54.33
N ARG A 98 15.70 -28.74 54.06
CA ARG A 98 15.18 -29.23 52.79
C ARG A 98 13.82 -28.59 52.46
N SER A 99 12.87 -28.65 53.38
CA SER A 99 11.54 -28.06 53.23
C SER A 99 11.59 -26.55 52.98
N ARG A 100 12.50 -25.83 53.65
CA ARG A 100 12.74 -24.40 53.40
C ARG A 100 13.26 -24.12 51.99
N ILE A 101 14.23 -24.89 51.51
CA ILE A 101 14.80 -24.73 50.17
C ILE A 101 13.74 -25.05 49.10
N GLU A 102 12.98 -26.12 49.27
CA GLU A 102 11.89 -26.50 48.36
C GLU A 102 10.80 -25.41 48.32
N THR A 103 10.42 -24.88 49.48
CA THR A 103 9.47 -23.76 49.57
C THR A 103 10.00 -22.50 48.90
N GLN A 104 11.28 -22.17 49.10
CA GLN A 104 11.92 -21.02 48.46
C GLN A 104 12.00 -21.17 46.94
N LYS A 105 12.31 -22.38 46.46
CA LYS A 105 12.33 -22.70 45.04
C LYS A 105 10.94 -22.58 44.42
N ALA A 106 9.93 -23.16 45.06
CA ALA A 106 8.54 -23.04 44.62
C ALA A 106 8.07 -21.57 44.57
N LYS A 107 8.44 -20.76 45.57
CA LYS A 107 8.18 -19.31 45.55
C LYS A 107 8.87 -18.61 44.38
N SER A 108 10.15 -18.91 44.15
CA SER A 108 10.90 -18.29 43.04
C SER A 108 10.34 -18.67 41.66
N GLU A 109 9.89 -19.92 41.48
CA GLU A 109 9.23 -20.35 40.25
C GLU A 109 7.88 -19.65 40.08
N LEU A 110 7.10 -19.53 41.16
CA LEU A 110 5.82 -18.82 41.13
C LEU A 110 5.97 -17.33 40.82
N ASP A 111 6.98 -16.67 41.40
CA ASP A 111 7.29 -15.27 41.11
C ASP A 111 7.76 -15.08 39.67
N PHE A 112 8.55 -16.02 39.13
CA PHE A 112 8.93 -16.03 37.72
C PHE A 112 7.72 -16.14 36.78
N TYR A 113 6.80 -17.08 37.05
CA TYR A 113 5.58 -17.22 36.24
C TYR A 113 4.70 -15.99 36.31
N LYS A 114 4.50 -15.41 37.51
CA LYS A 114 3.75 -14.15 37.66
C LYS A 114 4.40 -12.99 36.91
N SER A 115 5.72 -12.84 37.00
CA SER A 115 6.44 -11.81 36.26
C SER A 115 6.27 -11.97 34.75
N ARG A 116 6.31 -13.22 34.26
CA ARG A 116 6.11 -13.51 32.85
C ARG A 116 4.68 -13.27 32.39
N GLU A 117 3.68 -13.66 33.19
CA GLU A 117 2.28 -13.36 32.92
C GLU A 117 2.04 -11.85 32.84
N GLN A 118 2.62 -11.07 33.74
CA GLN A 118 2.57 -9.60 33.70
C GLN A 118 3.26 -9.03 32.46
N GLU A 119 4.41 -9.57 32.06
CA GLU A 119 5.09 -9.14 30.83
C GLU A 119 4.25 -9.45 29.58
N GLU A 120 3.65 -10.64 29.51
CA GLU A 120 2.76 -11.02 28.42
C GLU A 120 1.48 -10.18 28.41
N GLU A 121 0.91 -9.85 29.58
CA GLU A 121 -0.28 -9.01 29.70
C GLU A 121 0.01 -7.55 29.33
N THR A 122 1.14 -7.00 29.78
CA THR A 122 1.58 -5.65 29.39
C THR A 122 1.87 -5.57 27.90
N LYS A 123 2.48 -6.60 27.31
CA LYS A 123 2.68 -6.68 25.86
C LYS A 123 1.36 -6.71 25.10
N LYS A 124 0.39 -7.54 25.52
CA LYS A 124 -0.96 -7.56 24.93
C LYS A 124 -1.66 -6.22 25.04
N GLN A 125 -1.54 -5.54 26.19
CA GLN A 125 -2.12 -4.21 26.37
C GLN A 125 -1.46 -3.17 25.46
N GLN A 126 -0.14 -3.24 25.26
CA GLN A 126 0.58 -2.37 24.33
C GLN A 126 0.16 -2.64 22.88
N GLU A 127 0.11 -3.90 22.45
CA GLU A 127 -0.36 -4.29 21.11
C GLU A 127 -1.78 -3.77 20.86
N ALA A 128 -2.71 -4.01 21.79
CA ALA A 128 -4.08 -3.52 21.69
C ALA A 128 -4.16 -1.98 21.67
N TYR A 129 -3.26 -1.29 22.37
CA TYR A 129 -3.16 0.17 22.33
C TYR A 129 -2.75 0.65 20.93
N PHE A 130 -1.72 0.04 20.32
CA PHE A 130 -1.28 0.39 18.98
C PHE A 130 -2.34 0.05 17.92
N GLU A 131 -3.06 -1.05 18.06
CA GLU A 131 -4.19 -1.38 17.18
C GLU A 131 -5.28 -0.31 17.24
N ARG A 132 -5.69 0.13 18.44
CA ARG A 132 -6.67 1.21 18.62
C ARG A 132 -6.19 2.53 18.04
N LEU A 133 -4.91 2.85 18.22
CA LEU A 133 -4.31 4.06 17.68
C LEU A 133 -4.31 4.05 16.15
N ASN A 134 -3.91 2.93 15.54
CA ASN A 134 -3.93 2.74 14.09
C ASN A 134 -5.36 2.80 13.53
N GLN A 135 -6.33 2.23 14.24
CA GLN A 135 -7.73 2.34 13.86
C GLN A 135 -8.22 3.79 13.92
N SER A 136 -7.88 4.53 14.99
CA SER A 136 -8.22 5.95 15.12
C SER A 136 -7.65 6.80 13.99
N LEU A 137 -6.45 6.49 13.48
CA LEU A 137 -5.86 7.17 12.32
C LEU A 137 -6.68 6.93 11.04
N LYS A 138 -7.12 5.68 10.81
CA LYS A 138 -7.96 5.33 9.67
C LYS A 138 -9.34 5.99 9.76
N ASP A 139 -9.92 6.03 10.95
CA ASP A 139 -11.19 6.69 11.19
C ASP A 139 -11.08 8.20 10.94
N GLU A 140 -9.97 8.83 11.33
CA GLU A 140 -9.69 10.25 11.07
C GLU A 140 -9.58 10.55 9.56
N VAL A 141 -8.86 9.69 8.81
CA VAL A 141 -8.75 9.80 7.34
C VAL A 141 -10.13 9.68 6.69
N THR A 142 -10.92 8.71 7.13
CA THR A 142 -12.28 8.48 6.62
C THR A 142 -13.20 9.66 6.95
N ALA A 143 -13.11 10.21 8.15
CA ALA A 143 -13.89 11.38 8.58
C ALA A 143 -13.58 12.63 7.75
N LEU A 144 -12.36 12.73 7.22
CA LEU A 144 -11.95 13.80 6.31
C LEU A 144 -12.33 13.54 4.84
N GLY A 145 -13.00 12.42 4.56
CA GLY A 145 -13.47 12.05 3.23
C GLY A 145 -12.41 11.49 2.31
N VAL A 146 -11.24 11.13 2.84
CA VAL A 146 -10.14 10.50 2.10
C VAL A 146 -10.24 8.98 2.29
N ASP A 147 -9.88 8.21 1.26
CA ASP A 147 -9.81 6.74 1.38
C ASP A 147 -8.60 6.34 2.25
N PRO A 148 -8.78 5.56 3.34
CA PRO A 148 -7.68 5.04 4.13
C PRO A 148 -6.64 4.25 3.34
N SER A 149 -7.02 3.68 2.19
CA SER A 149 -6.12 2.91 1.33
C SER A 149 -5.38 3.79 0.31
N ASP A 150 -5.55 5.11 0.37
CA ASP A 150 -4.88 6.04 -0.55
C ASP A 150 -3.36 6.00 -0.35
N LYS A 151 -2.64 5.64 -1.41
CA LYS A 151 -1.17 5.53 -1.43
C LYS A 151 -0.45 6.85 -1.17
N ARG A 152 -1.15 7.98 -1.29
CA ARG A 152 -0.61 9.32 -0.99
C ARG A 152 -0.49 9.57 0.51
N ILE A 153 -1.17 8.78 1.34
CA ILE A 153 -1.10 8.88 2.80
C ILE A 153 0.20 8.24 3.26
N ASP A 154 1.02 9.04 3.96
CA ASP A 154 2.23 8.55 4.61
C ASP A 154 1.89 8.10 6.03
N TYR A 155 1.67 6.80 6.21
CA TYR A 155 1.47 6.20 7.54
C TYR A 155 2.77 6.15 8.37
N ALA A 156 3.91 6.49 7.76
CA ALA A 156 5.21 6.62 8.41
C ALA A 156 5.61 5.39 9.25
N GLU A 157 5.44 4.19 8.68
CA GLU A 157 5.82 2.90 9.28
C GLU A 157 7.31 2.82 9.66
N ASP A 158 8.14 3.63 9.01
CA ASP A 158 9.59 3.73 9.20
C ASP A 158 10.02 4.86 10.17
N ALA A 159 9.07 5.58 10.77
CA ALA A 159 9.39 6.68 11.67
C ALA A 159 10.12 6.20 12.93
N LYS A 160 11.16 6.92 13.33
CA LYS A 160 11.93 6.64 14.55
C LYS A 160 11.13 6.91 15.81
N ASP A 161 10.31 7.95 15.78
CA ASP A 161 9.51 8.42 16.92
C ASP A 161 8.06 8.67 16.50
N TYR A 162 7.14 8.49 17.46
CA TYR A 162 5.70 8.69 17.24
C TYR A 162 5.36 10.09 16.73
N PHE A 163 6.02 11.14 17.27
CA PHE A 163 5.75 12.52 16.88
C PHE A 163 6.12 12.79 15.42
N ASP A 164 7.25 12.25 14.95
CA ASP A 164 7.66 12.39 13.56
C ASP A 164 6.70 11.64 12.64
N GLY A 165 6.29 10.43 13.01
CA GLY A 165 5.30 9.65 12.25
C GLY A 165 3.96 10.38 12.14
N ARG A 166 3.43 10.89 13.27
CA ARG A 166 2.16 11.64 13.30
C ARG A 166 2.24 12.93 12.50
N LYS A 167 3.38 13.63 12.53
CA LYS A 167 3.60 14.85 11.74
C LYS A 167 3.57 14.53 10.24
N ARG A 168 4.33 13.52 9.79
CA ARG A 168 4.33 13.07 8.38
C ARG A 168 2.93 12.66 7.91
N PHE A 169 2.22 11.89 8.72
CA PHE A 169 0.83 11.53 8.48
C PHE A 169 -0.07 12.76 8.29
N SER A 170 -0.07 13.68 9.26
CA SER A 170 -0.90 14.90 9.20
C SER A 170 -0.54 15.80 8.01
N GLU A 171 0.74 15.91 7.66
CA GLU A 171 1.20 16.69 6.51
C GLU A 171 0.74 16.05 5.19
N SER A 172 0.85 14.72 5.05
CA SER A 172 0.40 14.00 3.86
C SER A 172 -1.12 14.15 3.65
N LEU A 173 -1.89 13.97 4.73
CA LEU A 173 -3.35 14.12 4.72
C LEU A 173 -3.77 15.55 4.35
N SER A 174 -3.09 16.55 4.94
CA SER A 174 -3.33 17.96 4.62
C SER A 174 -3.04 18.29 3.16
N LYS A 175 -1.99 17.72 2.57
CA LYS A 175 -1.65 17.91 1.15
C LYS A 175 -2.73 17.32 0.25
N ILE A 176 -3.23 16.11 0.56
CA ILE A 176 -4.31 15.47 -0.20
C ILE A 176 -5.55 16.35 -0.18
N ILE A 177 -6.01 16.74 1.02
CA ILE A 177 -7.23 17.55 1.18
C ILE A 177 -7.10 18.89 0.44
N LYS A 178 -5.94 19.57 0.53
CA LYS A 178 -5.71 20.81 -0.21
C LYS A 178 -5.78 20.59 -1.71
N SER A 179 -5.11 19.55 -2.21
CA SER A 179 -5.13 19.24 -3.65
C SER A 179 -6.54 18.92 -4.17
N GLU A 180 -7.35 18.21 -3.38
CA GLU A 180 -8.72 17.87 -3.75
C GLU A 180 -9.63 19.09 -3.72
N LYS A 181 -9.48 19.96 -2.72
CA LYS A 181 -10.20 21.24 -2.67
C LYS A 181 -9.85 22.13 -3.86
N GLU A 182 -8.57 22.29 -4.17
CA GLU A 182 -8.14 23.08 -5.33
C GLU A 182 -8.68 22.53 -6.66
N ASN A 183 -8.70 21.20 -6.81
CA ASN A 183 -9.27 20.55 -8.00
C ASN A 183 -10.79 20.74 -8.07
N LEU A 184 -11.49 20.63 -6.95
CA LEU A 184 -12.92 20.86 -6.87
C LEU A 184 -13.27 22.32 -7.19
N GLU A 185 -12.54 23.28 -6.62
CA GLU A 185 -12.70 24.72 -6.89
C GLU A 185 -12.49 25.03 -8.37
N LYS A 186 -11.41 24.52 -8.98
CA LYS A 186 -11.16 24.68 -10.43
C LYS A 186 -12.30 24.09 -11.27
N SER A 187 -12.79 22.90 -10.91
CA SER A 187 -13.91 22.28 -11.62
C SER A 187 -15.21 23.08 -11.50
N LEU A 188 -15.52 23.59 -10.29
CA LEU A 188 -16.69 24.41 -10.05
C LEU A 188 -16.62 25.75 -10.79
N LEU A 189 -15.47 26.41 -10.77
CA LEU A 189 -15.22 27.65 -11.52
C LEU A 189 -15.39 27.41 -13.03
N SER A 190 -14.79 26.35 -13.58
CA SER A 190 -14.95 26.00 -15.00
C SER A 190 -16.42 25.78 -15.37
N LYS A 191 -17.18 25.03 -14.55
CA LYS A 191 -18.62 24.81 -14.77
C LYS A 191 -19.45 26.08 -14.64
N ALA A 192 -19.08 26.97 -13.72
CA ALA A 192 -19.74 28.26 -13.55
C ALA A 192 -19.51 29.16 -14.77
N ASP A 193 -18.27 29.23 -15.27
CA ASP A 193 -17.92 29.98 -16.47
C ASP A 193 -18.63 29.43 -17.72
N GLU A 194 -18.69 28.12 -17.87
CA GLU A 194 -19.44 27.46 -18.96
C GLU A 194 -20.93 27.82 -18.90
N ARG A 195 -21.54 27.75 -17.71
CA ARG A 195 -22.94 28.14 -17.51
C ARG A 195 -23.17 29.62 -17.77
N PHE A 196 -22.24 30.48 -17.36
CA PHE A 196 -22.34 31.92 -17.59
C PHE A 196 -22.28 32.24 -19.08
N LYS A 197 -21.34 31.64 -19.83
CA LYS A 197 -21.26 31.78 -21.29
C LYS A 197 -22.51 31.26 -22.00
N ALA A 198 -23.07 30.14 -21.54
CA ALA A 198 -24.33 29.61 -22.07
C ALA A 198 -25.48 30.61 -21.82
N LEU A 199 -25.60 31.13 -20.60
CA LEU A 199 -26.61 32.14 -20.26
C LEU A 199 -26.44 33.42 -21.07
N GLU A 200 -25.20 33.90 -21.24
CA GLU A 200 -24.89 35.08 -22.04
C GLU A 200 -25.29 34.86 -23.51
N THR A 201 -24.99 33.69 -24.05
CA THR A 201 -25.37 33.31 -25.42
C THR A 201 -26.88 33.28 -25.59
N ASP A 202 -27.60 32.67 -24.65
CA ASP A 202 -29.07 32.62 -24.70
C ASP A 202 -29.70 34.00 -24.51
N PHE A 203 -29.16 34.82 -23.62
CA PHE A 203 -29.58 36.21 -23.43
C PHE A 203 -29.36 37.03 -24.70
N ARG A 204 -28.19 36.94 -25.33
CA ARG A 204 -27.88 37.62 -26.60
C ARG A 204 -28.83 37.21 -27.73
N LYS A 205 -29.18 35.92 -27.81
CA LYS A 205 -30.17 35.41 -28.78
C LYS A 205 -31.58 35.92 -28.49
N GLN A 206 -32.04 35.84 -27.23
CA GLN A 206 -33.40 36.26 -26.84
C GLN A 206 -33.62 37.77 -27.05
N HIS A 207 -32.59 38.58 -26.79
CA HIS A 207 -32.67 40.04 -26.92
C HIS A 207 -32.23 40.54 -28.30
N GLY A 208 -31.95 39.66 -29.26
CA GLY A 208 -31.53 40.06 -30.61
C GLY A 208 -30.23 40.86 -30.63
N LEU A 209 -29.37 40.74 -29.60
CA LEU A 209 -28.11 41.48 -29.53
C LEU A 209 -27.10 41.00 -30.59
N ASP A 210 -27.26 39.77 -31.10
CA ASP A 210 -26.48 39.24 -32.21
C ASP A 210 -27.10 39.54 -33.60
N SER A 211 -28.27 40.17 -33.68
CA SER A 211 -28.81 40.65 -34.96
C SER A 211 -28.15 41.96 -35.36
N GLN A 212 -26.88 41.90 -35.79
CA GLN A 212 -26.33 42.98 -36.61
C GLN A 212 -26.96 42.92 -38.00
N ASP A 213 -28.00 43.73 -38.15
CA ASP A 213 -28.25 44.65 -39.26
C ASP A 213 -27.52 44.32 -40.59
N THR A 214 -28.15 43.50 -41.41
CA THR A 214 -27.85 43.35 -42.84
C THR A 214 -28.72 44.27 -43.69
N THR A 215 -29.35 45.32 -43.13
CA THR A 215 -30.06 46.29 -43.97
C THR A 215 -29.06 47.19 -44.69
N THR A 216 -28.95 46.89 -45.97
CA THR A 216 -28.46 47.76 -47.03
C THR A 216 -28.99 49.20 -46.82
N PRO A 217 -28.18 50.25 -47.01
CA PRO A 217 -28.57 51.61 -46.66
C PRO A 217 -29.66 52.12 -47.60
N THR A 218 -30.92 52.03 -47.20
CA THR A 218 -32.02 52.80 -47.80
C THR A 218 -32.02 54.20 -47.21
N GLY A 219 -31.61 55.17 -48.03
CA GLY A 219 -31.98 56.58 -47.87
C GLY A 219 -31.07 57.39 -46.96
N VAL A 220 -30.13 58.12 -47.57
CA VAL A 220 -29.54 59.31 -46.96
C VAL A 220 -30.66 60.35 -46.83
N VAL A 221 -31.30 60.40 -45.66
CA VAL A 221 -32.11 61.56 -45.28
C VAL A 221 -31.12 62.64 -44.86
N ASN A 222 -31.13 63.77 -45.57
CA ASN A 222 -30.35 64.97 -45.23
C ASN A 222 -30.87 65.58 -43.92
N GLU A 223 -30.59 64.93 -42.79
CA GLU A 223 -30.86 65.45 -41.45
C GLU A 223 -29.69 66.30 -40.96
N SER A 224 -29.99 67.41 -40.30
CA SER A 224 -28.99 68.32 -39.73
C SER A 224 -28.14 67.61 -38.66
N GLU A 225 -26.90 68.06 -38.43
CA GLU A 225 -26.03 67.48 -37.38
C GLU A 225 -26.68 67.59 -35.99
N ALA A 226 -27.44 68.66 -35.73
CA ALA A 226 -28.15 68.86 -34.46
C ALA A 226 -29.31 67.87 -34.28
N ASP A 227 -30.13 67.67 -35.32
CA ASP A 227 -31.23 66.70 -35.27
C ASP A 227 -30.70 65.27 -35.13
N PHE A 228 -29.60 64.95 -35.82
CA PHE A 228 -28.95 63.66 -35.69
C PHE A 228 -28.47 63.40 -34.24
N MET A 229 -27.81 64.38 -33.61
CA MET A 229 -27.33 64.25 -32.23
C MET A 229 -28.48 64.11 -31.23
N ALA A 230 -29.58 64.85 -31.42
CA ALA A 230 -30.77 64.77 -30.58
C ALA A 230 -31.47 63.40 -30.71
N LYS A 231 -31.64 62.90 -31.93
CA LYS A 231 -32.24 61.58 -32.19
C LYS A 231 -31.35 60.42 -31.76
N PHE A 232 -30.02 60.57 -31.85
CA PHE A 232 -29.07 59.58 -31.36
C PHE A 232 -29.03 59.54 -29.82
N GLY A 233 -29.08 60.71 -29.15
CA GLY A 233 -29.10 60.80 -27.68
C GLY A 233 -30.42 60.38 -27.05
N SER A 234 -31.54 60.52 -27.76
CA SER A 234 -32.88 60.07 -27.32
C SER A 234 -33.16 58.59 -27.59
N GLY A 235 -32.30 57.91 -28.36
CA GLY A 235 -32.47 56.50 -28.72
C GLY A 235 -33.43 56.25 -29.89
N GLU A 236 -33.89 57.29 -30.59
CA GLU A 236 -34.69 57.15 -31.82
C GLU A 236 -33.87 56.60 -32.99
N LEU A 237 -32.55 56.84 -33.01
CA LEU A 237 -31.63 56.27 -34.00
C LEU A 237 -30.96 55.00 -33.46
N PRO A 238 -30.89 53.92 -34.26
CA PRO A 238 -30.22 52.70 -33.86
C PRO A 238 -28.71 52.92 -33.71
N THR A 239 -28.10 52.25 -32.72
CA THR A 239 -26.66 52.28 -32.43
C THR A 239 -25.85 51.39 -33.39
N ASN A 240 -26.05 51.58 -34.70
CA ASN A 240 -25.29 50.87 -35.72
C ASN A 240 -23.91 51.56 -35.98
N LYS A 241 -22.99 50.83 -36.61
CA LYS A 241 -21.61 51.29 -36.85
C LYS A 241 -21.53 52.60 -37.67
N VAL A 242 -22.54 52.88 -38.49
CA VAL A 242 -22.60 54.09 -39.32
C VAL A 242 -22.97 55.31 -38.46
N ASN A 243 -23.99 55.16 -37.60
CA ASN A 243 -24.45 56.22 -36.72
C ASN A 243 -23.43 56.52 -35.61
N VAL A 244 -22.75 55.51 -35.06
CA VAL A 244 -21.67 55.71 -34.08
C VAL A 244 -20.51 56.49 -34.69
N LYS A 245 -20.08 56.16 -35.91
CA LYS A 245 -19.03 56.91 -36.62
C LYS A 245 -19.43 58.36 -36.89
N ARG A 246 -20.66 58.59 -37.36
CA ARG A 246 -21.19 59.93 -37.60
C ARG A 246 -21.26 60.75 -36.29
N TYR A 247 -21.67 60.12 -35.19
CA TYR A 247 -21.68 60.74 -33.86
C TYR A 247 -20.27 61.15 -33.41
N GLU A 248 -19.27 60.26 -33.55
CA GLU A 248 -17.87 60.57 -33.24
C GLU A 248 -17.30 61.69 -34.11
N GLU A 249 -17.64 61.72 -35.41
CA GLU A 249 -17.21 62.77 -36.33
C GLU A 249 -17.79 64.14 -35.95
N ILE A 250 -19.08 64.20 -35.60
CA ILE A 250 -19.75 65.42 -35.13
C ILE A 250 -19.13 65.87 -33.79
N GLN A 251 -18.95 64.95 -32.83
CA GLN A 251 -18.30 65.23 -31.55
C GLN A 251 -16.89 65.81 -31.73
N LYS A 252 -16.06 65.21 -32.59
CA LYS A 252 -14.70 65.72 -32.89
C LYS A 252 -14.69 67.08 -33.58
N LYS A 253 -15.75 67.42 -34.32
CA LYS A 253 -15.87 68.68 -35.07
C LYS A 253 -16.30 69.85 -34.17
N HIS A 254 -17.08 69.57 -33.13
CA HIS A 254 -17.59 70.57 -32.17
C HIS A 254 -16.78 70.68 -30.87
N TYR A 255 -15.97 69.67 -30.51
CA TYR A 255 -15.11 69.67 -29.31
C TYR A 255 -13.62 69.84 -29.62
N LYS A 256 -13.27 70.87 -30.42
CA LYS A 256 -11.90 71.38 -30.53
C LYS A 256 -11.77 72.73 -29.85
#